data_AF-A0A7C1MA92-F1
#
_entry.id   AF-A0A7C1MA92-F1
#
_cell.length_a   1.000
_cell.length_b   1.000
_cell.length_c   1.000
_cell.angle_alpha   90.00
_cell.angle_beta   90.00
_cell.angle_gamma   90.00
#
_symmetry.space_group_name_H-M   'P 1'
#
loop_
_entity.id
_entity.type
_entity.pdbx_description
1 polymer ?
#
loop_
_entity_poly.entity_id
_entity_poly.type
_entity_poly.pdbx_seq_one_letter_code
_entity_poly.pdbx_strand_id
1 'polypeptide(L)'
;MTKTIDQATEVTTVEAKEAKLTIGNVIANMLMDAALSYDVIVNAIHEQFEHASTSARSVASVAARLRKDGVDVPMRRKAKAAE
;
A
#
# COMPACT_ATOMS: atom_id res chain seq x y z
N MET A 1 40.08 -19.60 11.40
CA MET A 1 39.23 -19.38 10.20
C MET A 1 37.77 -19.55 10.61
N THR A 2 36.96 -18.56 10.23
CA THR A 2 35.49 -18.51 10.14
C THR A 2 34.65 -18.75 11.40
N LYS A 3 33.96 -17.69 11.83
CA LYS A 3 32.59 -17.64 12.39
C LYS A 3 32.35 -16.18 12.80
N THR A 4 31.26 -15.47 12.56
CA THR A 4 30.02 -15.64 11.80
C THR A 4 29.47 -14.21 11.73
N ILE A 5 28.78 -13.89 10.64
CA ILE A 5 28.30 -12.56 10.30
C ILE A 5 27.15 -12.15 11.24
N ASP A 6 27.34 -11.08 12.01
CA ASP A 6 26.27 -10.35 12.69
C ASP A 6 25.64 -9.36 11.69
N GLN A 7 24.48 -9.71 11.15
CA GLN A 7 23.57 -8.72 10.54
C GLN A 7 22.36 -8.61 11.44
N ALA A 8 22.39 -7.63 12.35
CA ALA A 8 21.22 -7.10 13.00
C ALA A 8 20.42 -6.30 11.97
N THR A 9 19.51 -6.97 11.27
CA THR A 9 18.41 -6.28 10.58
C THR A 9 17.42 -5.84 11.65
N GLU A 10 17.47 -4.56 12.00
CA GLU A 10 16.44 -3.90 12.81
C GLU A 10 15.12 -3.96 12.04
N VAL A 11 14.31 -4.97 12.36
CA VAL A 11 12.91 -5.02 11.93
C VAL A 11 12.19 -4.01 12.81
N THR A 12 12.10 -2.76 12.34
CA THR A 12 11.25 -1.74 12.96
C THR A 12 9.80 -2.20 12.82
N THR A 13 9.34 -2.96 13.81
CA THR A 13 7.93 -3.25 14.03
C THR A 13 7.29 -1.92 14.43
N VAL A 14 6.81 -1.17 13.45
CA VAL A 14 5.85 -0.09 13.66
C VAL A 14 4.61 -0.73 14.28
N GLU A 15 4.43 -0.53 15.58
CA GLU A 15 3.22 -0.89 16.31
C GLU A 15 2.00 -0.23 15.64
N ALA A 16 1.35 -0.99 14.76
CA ALA A 16 0.09 -0.62 14.16
C ALA A 16 -0.99 -0.70 15.25
N LYS A 17 -1.10 0.38 16.04
CA LYS A 17 -2.28 0.70 16.86
C LYS A 17 -3.52 0.32 16.04
N GLU A 18 -4.25 -0.71 16.48
CA GLU A 18 -5.36 -1.34 15.72
C GLU A 18 -6.23 -0.28 15.04
N ALA A 19 -5.89 0.00 13.80
CA ALA A 19 -6.54 1.06 13.06
C ALA A 19 -7.89 0.46 12.69
N LYS A 20 -8.99 1.10 13.11
CA LYS A 20 -10.34 0.75 12.65
C LYS A 20 -10.26 0.39 11.17
N LEU A 21 -10.77 -0.79 10.80
CA LEU A 21 -10.82 -1.30 9.43
C LEU A 21 -11.72 -0.37 8.60
N THR A 22 -11.18 0.77 8.21
CA THR A 22 -11.80 1.71 7.29
C THR A 22 -11.22 1.47 5.91
N ILE A 23 -12.02 1.70 4.87
CA ILE A 23 -11.60 1.55 3.48
C ILE A 23 -10.30 2.34 3.22
N GLY A 24 -10.16 3.53 3.79
CA GLY A 24 -8.95 4.35 3.68
C GLY A 24 -7.69 3.71 4.28
N ASN A 25 -7.80 3.06 5.44
CA ASN A 25 -6.68 2.35 6.07
C ASN A 25 -6.30 1.09 5.28
N VAL A 26 -7.30 0.36 4.77
CA VAL A 26 -7.05 -0.81 3.91
C VAL A 26 -6.33 -0.39 2.63
N ILE A 27 -6.78 0.69 1.97
CA ILE A 27 -6.09 1.27 0.82
C ILE A 27 -4.66 1.65 1.18
N ALA A 28 -4.44 2.35 2.29
CA ALA A 28 -3.12 2.80 2.71
C ALA A 28 -2.15 1.61 2.91
N ASN A 29 -2.61 0.53 3.53
CA ASN A 29 -1.82 -0.68 3.74
C ASN A 29 -1.47 -1.36 2.40
N MET A 30 -2.45 -1.53 1.51
CA MET A 30 -2.22 -2.13 0.19
C MET A 30 -1.33 -1.26 -0.71
N LEU A 31 -1.35 0.06 -0.51
CA LEU A 31 -0.51 0.98 -1.26
C LEU A 31 0.98 0.84 -0.96
N MET A 32 1.36 0.23 0.17
CA MET A 32 2.77 -0.04 0.51
C MET A 32 3.36 -1.17 -0.34
N ASP A 33 2.53 -2.10 -0.81
CA ASP A 33 3.00 -3.20 -1.65
C ASP A 33 3.14 -2.75 -3.11
N ALA A 34 4.38 -2.50 -3.55
CA ALA A 34 4.69 -2.06 -4.91
C ALA A 34 4.21 -3.03 -6.02
N ALA A 35 3.92 -4.30 -5.72
CA ALA A 35 3.43 -5.28 -6.71
C ALA A 35 1.95 -5.08 -7.08
N LEU A 36 1.14 -4.47 -6.20
CA LEU A 36 -0.30 -4.33 -6.43
C LEU A 36 -0.63 -3.16 -7.37
N SER A 37 -1.31 -3.39 -8.50
CA SER A 37 -1.82 -2.26 -9.28
C SER A 37 -2.99 -1.56 -8.56
N TYR A 38 -3.30 -0.31 -8.93
CA TYR A 38 -4.49 0.36 -8.37
C TYR A 38 -5.79 -0.40 -8.65
N ASP A 39 -5.88 -1.08 -9.80
CA ASP A 39 -7.05 -1.88 -10.15
C ASP A 39 -7.19 -3.12 -9.25
N VAL A 40 -6.06 -3.77 -8.91
CA VAL A 40 -6.04 -4.90 -7.97
C VAL A 40 -6.48 -4.44 -6.58
N ILE A 41 -6.03 -3.27 -6.12
CA ILE A 41 -6.46 -2.69 -4.84
C ILE A 41 -7.97 -2.43 -4.84
N VAL A 42 -8.51 -1.88 -5.93
CA VAL A 42 -9.96 -1.63 -6.06
C VAL A 42 -10.76 -2.93 -5.98
N ASN A 43 -10.34 -3.96 -6.71
CA ASN A 43 -11.01 -5.26 -6.70
C ASN A 43 -11.04 -5.87 -5.29
N ALA A 44 -9.89 -5.88 -4.61
CA ALA A 44 -9.82 -6.39 -3.25
C ALA A 44 -10.69 -5.61 -2.25
N ILE A 45 -10.87 -4.30 -2.47
CA ILE A 45 -11.78 -3.49 -1.65
C ILE A 45 -13.23 -3.84 -1.92
N HIS A 46 -13.63 -4.06 -3.17
CA HIS A 46 -15.00 -4.47 -3.48
C HIS A 46 -15.30 -5.88 -2.99
N GLU A 47 -14.31 -6.78 -2.96
CA GLU A 47 -14.44 -8.11 -2.36
C GLU A 47 -14.63 -8.05 -0.84
N GLN A 48 -13.96 -7.12 -0.15
CA GLN A 48 -14.09 -6.96 1.30
C GLN A 48 -15.27 -6.08 1.73
N PHE A 49 -15.66 -5.12 0.88
CA PHE A 49 -16.68 -4.11 1.15
C PHE A 49 -17.64 -4.02 -0.05
N GLU A 50 -18.71 -4.81 -0.03
CA GLU A 50 -19.71 -4.88 -1.11
C GLU A 50 -20.35 -3.52 -1.45
N HIS A 51 -20.39 -2.60 -0.49
CA HIS A 51 -20.99 -1.26 -0.62
C HIS A 51 -19.95 -0.16 -0.92
N ALA A 52 -18.68 -0.50 -1.13
CA ALA A 52 -17.64 0.49 -1.41
C ALA A 52 -17.76 1.03 -2.84
N SER A 53 -17.67 2.35 -2.99
CA SER A 53 -17.65 3.05 -4.29
C SER A 53 -16.22 3.41 -4.73
N THR A 54 -15.25 2.57 -4.36
CA THR A 54 -13.84 2.88 -4.54
C THR A 54 -13.46 2.76 -6.02
N SER A 55 -12.69 3.74 -6.51
CA SER A 55 -12.19 3.74 -7.89
C SER A 55 -10.67 3.90 -7.91
N ALA A 56 -10.03 3.52 -9.02
CA ALA A 56 -8.59 3.70 -9.20
C ALA A 56 -8.17 5.17 -9.04
N ARG A 57 -9.04 6.12 -9.43
CA ARG A 57 -8.83 7.55 -9.20
C ARG A 57 -8.81 7.91 -7.71
N SER A 58 -9.74 7.35 -6.94
CA SER A 58 -9.78 7.54 -5.48
C SER A 58 -8.50 6.99 -4.82
N VAL A 59 -8.10 5.76 -5.19
CA VAL A 59 -6.86 5.13 -4.70
C VAL A 59 -5.63 5.97 -5.04
N ALA A 60 -5.53 6.48 -6.28
CA ALA A 60 -4.43 7.36 -6.68
C ALA A 60 -4.40 8.68 -5.87
N SER A 61 -5.57 9.25 -5.55
CA SER A 61 -5.69 10.44 -4.71
C SER A 61 -5.20 10.17 -3.28
N VAL A 62 -5.57 9.01 -2.70
CA VAL A 62 -5.08 8.58 -1.39
C VAL A 62 -3.56 8.42 -1.41
N ALA A 63 -3.01 7.75 -2.43
CA ALA A 63 -1.57 7.59 -2.59
C ALA A 63 -0.84 8.95 -2.70
N ALA A 64 -1.40 9.89 -3.46
CA ALA A 64 -0.84 11.24 -3.57
C ALA A 64 -0.87 11.99 -2.23
N ARG A 65 -1.97 11.86 -1.48
CA ARG A 65 -2.09 12.46 -0.15
C ARG A 65 -1.08 11.87 0.84
N LEU A 66 -0.93 10.54 0.87
CA LEU A 66 0.05 9.88 1.74
C LEU A 66 1.49 10.33 1.44
N ARG A 67 1.86 10.47 0.15
CA ARG A 67 3.18 11.04 -0.23
C ARG A 67 3.34 12.48 0.22
N LYS A 68 2.28 13.29 0.11
CA LYS A 68 2.27 14.68 0.59
C LYS A 68 2.45 14.74 2.11
N ASP A 69 1.89 13.78 2.83
CA ASP A 69 1.98 13.65 4.28
C ASP A 69 3.33 13.04 4.75
N GLY A 70 4.25 12.76 3.80
CA GLY A 70 5.60 12.27 4.08
C GLY A 70 5.73 10.75 4.17
N VAL A 71 4.66 10.00 3.84
CA VAL A 71 4.68 8.54 3.81
C VAL A 71 5.33 8.07 2.51
N ASP A 72 6.29 7.15 2.60
CA ASP A 72 6.97 6.56 1.45
C ASP A 72 6.07 5.55 0.72
N VAL A 73 5.16 6.07 -0.09
CA VAL A 73 4.27 5.27 -0.94
C VAL A 73 4.87 5.15 -2.35
N PRO A 74 5.14 3.93 -2.85
CA PRO A 74 5.74 3.71 -4.16
C PRO A 74 5.02 4.46 -5.29
N MET A 75 5.77 5.12 -6.19
CA MET A 75 5.19 5.71 -7.40
C MET A 75 4.81 4.62 -8.40
N ARG A 76 3.52 4.32 -8.48
CA ARG A 76 2.97 3.43 -9.51
C ARG A 76 2.82 4.21 -10.80
N ARG A 77 3.79 4.08 -11.70
CA ARG A 77 3.60 4.48 -13.10
C ARG A 77 2.53 3.57 -13.68
N LYS A 78 1.54 4.14 -14.39
CA LYS A 78 0.68 3.32 -15.25
C LYS A 78 1.60 2.50 -16.13
N ALA A 79 1.43 1.17 -16.17
CA ALA A 79 2.01 0.39 -17.23
C ALA A 79 1.59 1.10 -18.52
N LYS A 80 2.58 1.59 -19.27
CA LYS A 80 2.33 2.09 -20.62
C LYS A 80 1.58 0.95 -21.30
N ALA A 81 0.36 1.20 -21.77
CA ALA A 81 -0.36 0.20 -22.54
C ALA A 81 0.61 -0.24 -23.64
N ALA A 82 1.11 -1.47 -23.51
CA ALA A 82 1.90 -2.08 -24.56
C ALA A 82 0.85 -2.37 -25.64
N GLU A 83 0.79 -1.44 -26.59
CA GLU A 83 0.16 -1.65 -27.90
C GLU A 83 0.82 -2.83 -28.61
#